data_AF-A0A286EI99-F1
#
_entry.id   AF-A0A286EI99-F1
#
_cell.length_a   1.000
_cell.length_b   1.000
_cell.length_c   1.000
_cell.angle_alpha   90.00
_cell.angle_beta   90.00
_cell.angle_gamma   90.00
#
_symmetry.space_group_name_H-M   'P 1'
#
loop_
_entity.id
_entity.type
_entity.pdbx_description
1 polymer ?
#
loop_
_entity_poly.entity_id
_entity_poly.type
_entity_poly.pdbx_seq_one_letter_code
_entity_poly.pdbx_strand_id
1 'polypeptide(L)'
;MLNKIVYSMILSLGLAACATQSAPQTATAPQYDAAALVGKWHCHAQFEENMDYAFDIDYHADGTSRDKGILTVRLSEKDLAWQFEAQTQSKWRIDGAHFFEQQAAKPIVKLVPIENKNTRRLLKAFEKNNPEVLEMKKELLDSLSKFDDEVFRGKIIALNDKLFQVEVEIDDMKVMRTCQRI
;
A
#
# COMPACT_ATOMS: atom_id res chain seq x y z
N MET A 1 -0.47 -3.09 -21.49
CA MET A 1 -0.71 -4.06 -20.39
C MET A 1 -0.72 -3.41 -19.00
N LEU A 2 -0.45 -2.09 -18.87
CA LEU A 2 -0.68 -1.35 -17.60
C LEU A 2 -2.14 -0.89 -17.39
N ASN A 3 -2.95 -0.82 -18.45
CA ASN A 3 -4.36 -0.38 -18.41
C ASN A 3 -5.34 -1.28 -17.63
N LYS A 4 -4.86 -2.32 -16.92
CA LYS A 4 -5.69 -3.27 -16.18
C LYS A 4 -5.47 -3.28 -14.67
N ILE A 5 -4.41 -2.63 -14.17
CA ILE A 5 -4.11 -2.52 -12.72
C ILE A 5 -4.96 -1.40 -12.08
N VAL A 6 -5.83 -0.73 -12.86
CA VAL A 6 -6.62 0.43 -12.40
C VAL A 6 -8.13 0.23 -12.60
N TYR A 7 -8.58 -0.93 -13.09
CA TYR A 7 -9.98 -1.17 -13.46
C TYR A 7 -10.41 -2.62 -13.20
N SER A 8 -10.76 -2.97 -11.97
CA SER A 8 -11.67 -4.11 -11.72
C SER A 8 -12.34 -4.07 -10.34
N MET A 9 -13.25 -3.12 -10.18
CA MET A 9 -14.49 -3.40 -9.46
C MET A 9 -15.54 -3.80 -10.48
N ILE A 10 -16.06 -5.04 -10.40
CA ILE A 10 -17.45 -5.44 -10.74
C ILE A 10 -17.64 -6.94 -10.40
N LEU A 11 -18.65 -7.17 -9.55
CA LEU A 11 -19.57 -8.31 -9.37
C LEU A 11 -19.10 -9.76 -9.64
N SER A 12 -19.46 -10.66 -8.72
CA SER A 12 -20.66 -11.52 -8.89
C SER A 12 -21.00 -12.33 -7.63
N LEU A 13 -22.29 -12.29 -7.28
CA LEU A 13 -22.99 -13.20 -6.37
C LEU A 13 -23.14 -14.61 -6.96
N GLY A 14 -23.12 -15.62 -6.09
CA GLY A 14 -23.57 -16.98 -6.41
C GLY A 14 -23.83 -17.80 -5.14
N LEU A 15 -25.11 -17.94 -4.78
CA LEU A 15 -25.59 -18.96 -3.83
C LEU A 15 -25.54 -20.35 -4.49
N ALA A 16 -25.13 -21.39 -3.76
CA ALA A 16 -25.93 -22.59 -3.54
C ALA A 16 -25.27 -23.64 -2.62
N ALA A 17 -26.07 -24.08 -1.64
CA ALA A 17 -26.27 -25.44 -1.14
C ALA A 17 -25.13 -26.23 -0.45
N CYS A 18 -25.29 -26.27 0.89
CA CYS A 18 -25.09 -27.36 1.83
C CYS A 18 -24.48 -28.68 1.34
N ALA A 19 -23.32 -29.01 1.89
CA ALA A 19 -22.96 -30.37 2.27
C ALA A 19 -22.57 -30.35 3.76
N THR A 20 -23.32 -31.07 4.60
CA THR A 20 -22.99 -31.30 6.01
C THR A 20 -21.75 -32.20 6.09
N GLN A 21 -20.58 -31.57 6.12
CA GLN A 21 -19.35 -32.17 6.60
C GLN A 21 -19.20 -31.86 8.09
N SER A 22 -18.87 -32.91 8.85
CA SER A 22 -18.51 -32.91 10.27
C SER A 22 -17.76 -31.62 10.64
N ALA A 23 -18.29 -30.87 11.61
CA ALA A 23 -17.71 -29.61 12.05
C ALA A 23 -16.21 -29.80 12.33
N PRO A 24 -15.31 -29.20 11.53
CA PRO A 24 -13.93 -29.04 11.96
C PRO A 24 -13.99 -28.26 13.28
N GLN A 25 -13.16 -28.64 14.26
CA GLN A 25 -12.95 -27.81 15.43
C GLN A 25 -12.81 -26.37 14.95
N THR A 26 -13.76 -25.52 15.34
CA THR A 26 -13.75 -24.10 15.01
C THR A 26 -12.52 -23.56 15.72
N ALA A 27 -11.38 -23.54 15.01
CA ALA A 27 -10.25 -22.73 15.39
C ALA A 27 -10.85 -21.34 15.52
N THR A 28 -10.96 -20.87 16.77
CA THR A 28 -11.46 -19.54 17.07
C THR A 28 -10.58 -18.61 16.25
N ALA A 29 -11.18 -17.83 15.35
CA ALA A 29 -10.42 -16.96 14.47
C ALA A 29 -9.46 -16.12 15.34
N PRO A 30 -8.19 -15.95 14.95
CA PRO A 30 -7.24 -15.19 15.75
C PRO A 30 -7.84 -13.81 16.02
N GLN A 31 -7.92 -13.48 17.30
CA GLN A 31 -8.47 -12.21 17.78
C GLN A 31 -7.29 -11.32 18.15
N TYR A 32 -7.13 -10.24 17.38
CA TYR A 32 -6.06 -9.29 17.58
C TYR A 32 -6.53 -8.10 18.43
N ASP A 33 -5.68 -7.63 19.33
CA ASP A 33 -5.93 -6.44 20.13
C ASP A 33 -5.59 -5.19 19.31
N ALA A 34 -6.59 -4.35 19.02
CA ALA A 34 -6.40 -3.08 18.32
C ALA A 34 -5.47 -2.12 19.06
N ALA A 35 -5.40 -2.21 20.40
CA ALA A 35 -4.49 -1.39 21.19
C ALA A 35 -3.01 -1.67 20.87
N ALA A 36 -2.68 -2.89 20.43
CA ALA A 36 -1.32 -3.23 20.02
C ALA A 36 -0.86 -2.46 18.77
N LEU A 37 -1.79 -2.02 17.91
CA LEU A 37 -1.47 -1.23 16.72
C LEU A 37 -1.23 0.25 17.05
N VAL A 38 -1.83 0.79 18.10
CA VAL A 38 -1.75 2.22 18.45
C VAL A 38 -0.31 2.64 18.72
N GLY A 39 0.16 3.69 18.06
CA GLY A 39 1.52 4.24 18.17
C GLY A 39 2.19 4.45 16.81
N LYS A 40 3.49 4.75 16.84
CA LYS A 40 4.28 5.07 15.65
C LYS A 40 5.00 3.85 15.11
N TRP A 41 5.04 3.75 13.79
CA TRP A 41 5.63 2.63 13.07
C TRP A 41 6.39 3.12 11.86
N HIS A 42 7.51 2.46 11.57
CA HIS A 42 8.16 2.50 10.27
C HIS A 42 7.72 1.27 9.48
N CYS A 43 7.16 1.49 8.31
CA CYS A 43 6.58 0.45 7.46
C CYS A 43 7.27 0.39 6.10
N HIS A 44 7.31 -0.82 5.56
CA HIS A 44 7.76 -1.11 4.21
C HIS A 44 6.76 -2.02 3.50
N ALA A 45 6.45 -1.70 2.25
CA ALA A 45 5.65 -2.52 1.35
C ALA A 45 6.32 -2.60 -0.02
N GLN A 46 6.41 -3.81 -0.57
CA GLN A 46 6.95 -4.04 -1.92
C GLN A 46 5.82 -4.51 -2.83
N PHE A 47 5.54 -3.74 -3.88
CA PHE A 47 4.44 -4.02 -4.82
C PHE A 47 4.94 -4.87 -5.99
N GLU A 48 6.07 -4.47 -6.57
CA GLU A 48 6.77 -5.16 -7.64
C GLU A 48 8.27 -5.17 -7.34
N GLU A 49 9.07 -5.94 -8.10
CA GLU A 49 10.54 -5.99 -7.92
C GLU A 49 11.20 -4.60 -7.97
N ASN A 50 10.62 -3.68 -8.76
CA ASN A 50 11.13 -2.34 -8.97
C ASN A 50 10.36 -1.25 -8.18
N MET A 51 9.38 -1.61 -7.35
CA MET A 51 8.51 -0.66 -6.66
C MET A 51 8.37 -0.96 -5.17
N ASP A 52 8.89 -0.04 -4.34
CA ASP A 52 8.79 -0.11 -2.89
C ASP A 52 8.27 1.19 -2.28
N TYR A 53 7.55 1.06 -1.17
CA TYR A 53 7.06 2.18 -0.37
C TYR A 53 7.58 2.03 1.06
N ALA A 54 8.39 3.00 1.49
CA ALA A 54 8.86 3.12 2.87
C ALA A 54 8.22 4.34 3.51
N PHE A 55 7.56 4.18 4.65
CA PHE A 55 6.74 5.22 5.25
C PHE A 55 6.66 5.11 6.77
N ASP A 56 6.54 6.25 7.43
CA ASP A 56 6.22 6.29 8.85
C ASP A 56 4.72 6.55 9.01
N ILE A 57 4.08 5.82 9.92
CA ILE A 57 2.65 5.94 10.21
C ILE A 57 2.41 6.02 11.72
N ASP A 58 1.52 6.93 12.12
CA ASP A 58 1.04 7.07 13.50
C ASP A 58 -0.41 6.60 13.58
N TYR A 59 -0.66 5.53 14.33
CA TYR A 59 -1.99 4.98 14.58
C TYR A 59 -2.54 5.50 15.91
N HIS A 60 -3.63 6.24 15.88
CA HIS A 60 -4.27 6.81 17.06
C HIS A 60 -5.42 5.93 17.58
N ALA A 61 -5.61 5.92 18.90
CA ALA A 61 -6.62 5.09 19.57
C ALA A 61 -8.08 5.41 19.17
N ASP A 62 -8.32 6.58 18.56
CA ASP A 62 -9.63 6.97 18.04
C ASP A 62 -9.95 6.36 16.66
N GLY A 63 -9.08 5.48 16.15
CA GLY A 63 -9.24 4.85 14.84
C GLY A 63 -8.80 5.73 13.69
N THR A 64 -8.01 6.79 13.92
CA THR A 64 -7.40 7.60 12.86
C THR A 64 -5.90 7.30 12.70
N SER A 65 -5.37 7.54 11.51
CA SER A 65 -3.94 7.44 11.24
C SER A 65 -3.47 8.53 10.28
N ARG A 66 -2.17 8.82 10.35
CA ARG A 66 -1.47 9.69 9.39
C ARG A 66 -0.17 9.03 9.01
N ASP A 67 0.12 8.98 7.71
CA ASP A 67 1.40 8.51 7.22
C ASP A 67 2.10 9.53 6.34
N LYS A 68 3.42 9.35 6.26
CA LYS A 68 4.28 10.04 5.34
C LYS A 68 5.37 9.08 4.87
N GLY A 69 5.53 8.95 3.56
CA GLY A 69 6.52 8.03 3.00
C GLY A 69 7.04 8.42 1.64
N ILE A 70 7.99 7.62 1.16
CA ILE A 70 8.59 7.70 -0.16
C ILE A 70 8.27 6.43 -0.94
N LEU A 71 7.54 6.57 -2.05
CA LEU A 71 7.41 5.53 -3.06
C LEU A 71 8.59 5.65 -4.01
N THR A 72 9.40 4.59 -4.12
CA THR A 72 10.52 4.50 -5.04
C THR A 72 10.15 3.58 -6.21
N VAL A 73 10.27 4.09 -7.43
CA VAL A 73 10.08 3.32 -8.67
C VAL A 73 11.37 3.28 -9.46
N ARG A 74 12.01 2.11 -9.53
CA ARG A 74 13.26 1.89 -10.28
C ARG A 74 12.93 1.66 -11.75
N LEU A 75 13.60 2.38 -12.63
CA LEU A 75 13.29 2.43 -14.08
C LEU A 75 14.22 1.58 -14.94
N SER A 76 15.44 1.34 -14.48
CA SER A 76 16.46 0.59 -15.23
C SER A 76 17.60 0.13 -14.32
N GLU A 77 18.46 -0.74 -14.85
CA GLU A 77 19.70 -1.22 -14.21
C GLU A 77 20.73 -0.10 -13.89
N LYS A 78 20.53 1.14 -14.37
CA LYS A 78 21.47 2.26 -14.18
C LYS A 78 21.16 3.13 -12.95
N ASP A 79 20.58 2.53 -11.90
CA ASP A 79 20.20 3.21 -10.65
C ASP A 79 19.29 4.45 -10.85
N LEU A 80 18.52 4.49 -11.94
CA LEU A 80 17.56 5.55 -12.18
C LEU A 80 16.24 5.21 -11.50
N ALA A 81 15.76 6.11 -10.65
CA ALA A 81 14.48 5.96 -9.98
C ALA A 81 13.69 7.27 -9.97
N TRP A 82 12.37 7.13 -9.92
CA TRP A 82 11.51 8.20 -9.40
C TRP A 82 11.25 7.96 -7.93
N GLN A 83 11.13 9.07 -7.19
CA GLN A 83 10.72 9.07 -5.80
C GLN A 83 9.55 10.01 -5.65
N PHE A 84 8.47 9.53 -5.06
CA PHE A 84 7.27 10.31 -4.75
C PHE A 84 7.11 10.36 -3.24
N GLU A 85 7.09 11.56 -2.67
CA GLU A 85 6.69 11.72 -1.27
C GLU A 85 5.16 11.77 -1.23
N ALA A 86 4.56 10.86 -0.47
CA ALA A 86 3.13 10.81 -0.22
C ALA A 86 2.87 11.09 1.26
N GLN A 87 1.77 11.78 1.54
CA GLN A 87 1.23 11.96 2.88
C GLN A 87 -0.26 11.66 2.85
N THR A 88 -0.72 10.77 3.72
CA THR A 88 -2.14 10.39 3.77
C THR A 88 -2.70 10.54 5.18
N GLN A 89 -4.03 10.63 5.24
CA GLN A 89 -4.79 10.55 6.49
C GLN A 89 -5.87 9.51 6.29
N SER A 90 -6.01 8.61 7.24
CA SER A 90 -6.91 7.47 7.11
C SER A 90 -7.69 7.21 8.39
N LYS A 91 -8.77 6.45 8.24
CA LYS A 91 -9.45 5.76 9.34
C LYS A 91 -9.09 4.29 9.28
N TRP A 92 -8.95 3.65 10.43
CA TRP A 92 -8.58 2.25 10.53
C TRP A 92 -9.38 1.51 11.58
N ARG A 93 -9.48 0.19 11.40
CA ARG A 93 -10.04 -0.72 12.40
C ARG A 93 -9.47 -2.12 12.23
N ILE A 94 -9.55 -2.92 13.29
CA ILE A 94 -9.29 -4.36 13.26
C ILE A 94 -10.60 -5.09 13.56
N ASP A 95 -10.88 -6.13 12.79
CA ASP A 95 -12.06 -6.97 12.96
C ASP A 95 -11.69 -8.44 12.69
N GLY A 96 -11.67 -9.24 13.77
CA GLY A 96 -11.12 -10.59 13.78
C GLY A 96 -9.68 -10.62 13.29
N ALA A 97 -9.44 -11.39 12.22
CA ALA A 97 -8.13 -11.56 11.61
C ALA A 97 -7.76 -10.49 10.56
N HIS A 98 -8.56 -9.44 10.41
CA HIS A 98 -8.41 -8.48 9.32
C HIS A 98 -8.18 -7.06 9.84
N PHE A 99 -7.36 -6.33 9.11
CA PHE A 99 -7.14 -4.90 9.26
C PHE A 99 -7.82 -4.18 8.09
N PHE A 100 -8.45 -3.05 8.39
CA PHE A 100 -9.14 -2.20 7.43
C PHE A 100 -8.60 -0.78 7.53
N GLU A 101 -8.39 -0.13 6.40
CA GLU A 101 -7.94 1.25 6.30
C GLU A 101 -8.71 1.96 5.19
N GLN A 102 -9.07 3.21 5.37
CA GLN A 102 -9.81 3.99 4.39
C GLN A 102 -9.30 5.42 4.42
N GLN A 103 -9.03 6.02 3.26
CA GLN A 103 -8.58 7.40 3.22
C GLN A 103 -9.67 8.32 3.80
N ALA A 104 -9.27 9.22 4.69
CA ALA A 104 -10.14 10.20 5.32
C ALA A 104 -10.05 11.57 4.62
N ALA A 105 -9.01 11.80 3.82
CA ALA A 105 -8.80 13.01 3.04
C ALA A 105 -7.96 12.72 1.79
N LYS A 106 -8.02 13.63 0.81
CA LYS A 106 -7.20 13.55 -0.39
C LYS A 106 -5.70 13.50 -0.03
N PRO A 107 -4.93 12.54 -0.58
CA PRO A 107 -3.49 12.46 -0.31
C PRO A 107 -2.74 13.66 -0.88
N ILE A 108 -1.64 14.03 -0.23
CA ILE A 108 -0.70 15.04 -0.71
C ILE A 108 0.49 14.30 -1.31
N VAL A 109 0.70 14.48 -2.60
CA VAL A 109 1.77 13.79 -3.34
C VAL A 109 2.65 14.79 -4.06
N LYS A 110 3.97 14.60 -3.99
CA LYS A 110 4.93 15.37 -4.77
C LYS A 110 6.06 14.49 -5.28
N LEU A 111 6.57 14.82 -6.47
CA LEU A 111 7.81 14.24 -6.96
C LEU A 111 9.00 14.80 -6.16
N VAL A 112 9.83 13.92 -5.64
CA VAL A 112 11.05 14.29 -4.92
C VAL A 112 12.11 14.78 -5.93
N PRO A 113 12.70 15.97 -5.73
CA PRO A 113 13.74 16.47 -6.61
C PRO A 113 15.02 15.63 -6.53
N ILE A 114 15.56 15.23 -7.68
CA ILE A 114 16.88 14.58 -7.76
C ILE A 114 17.97 15.64 -7.56
N GLU A 115 18.63 15.65 -6.41
CA GLU A 115 19.67 16.63 -6.09
C GLU A 115 20.89 16.51 -7.01
N ASN A 116 21.34 15.28 -7.29
CA ASN A 116 22.49 15.03 -8.16
C ASN A 116 22.22 15.47 -9.60
N LYS A 117 22.99 16.46 -10.07
CA LYS A 117 22.85 17.05 -11.41
C LYS A 117 23.08 16.04 -12.55
N ASN A 118 24.00 15.10 -12.38
CA ASN A 118 24.29 14.08 -13.40
C ASN A 118 23.15 13.08 -13.49
N THR A 119 22.67 12.56 -12.36
CA THR A 119 21.50 11.67 -12.30
C THR A 119 20.27 12.34 -12.91
N ARG A 120 20.02 13.62 -12.57
CA ARG A 120 18.91 14.39 -13.15
C ARG A 120 19.02 14.52 -14.68
N ARG A 121 20.23 14.71 -15.22
CA ARG A 121 20.46 14.77 -16.68
C ARG A 121 20.23 13.42 -17.34
N LEU A 122 20.73 12.35 -16.74
CA LEU A 122 20.55 10.98 -17.22
C LEU A 122 19.07 10.58 -17.24
N LEU A 123 18.34 10.87 -16.15
CA LEU A 123 16.91 10.61 -16.10
C LEU A 123 16.15 11.38 -17.18
N LYS A 124 16.42 12.68 -17.36
CA LYS A 124 15.77 13.46 -18.42
C LYS A 124 16.06 12.92 -19.82
N ALA A 125 17.29 12.49 -20.08
CA ALA A 125 17.65 11.87 -21.37
C ALA A 125 16.93 10.52 -21.55
N PHE A 126 16.83 9.73 -20.49
CA PHE A 126 16.09 8.48 -20.47
C PHE A 126 14.60 8.71 -20.75
N GLU A 127 13.93 9.60 -20.02
CA GLU A 127 12.52 9.96 -20.23
C GLU A 127 12.26 10.51 -21.64
N LYS A 128 13.20 11.28 -22.21
CA LYS A 128 13.08 11.81 -23.59
C LYS A 128 13.14 10.70 -24.64
N ASN A 129 13.96 9.68 -24.41
CA ASN A 129 14.16 8.58 -25.36
C ASN A 129 13.12 7.45 -25.17
N ASN A 130 12.39 7.44 -24.05
CA ASN A 130 11.40 6.43 -23.68
C ASN A 130 10.08 7.15 -23.32
N PRO A 131 9.27 7.59 -24.29
CA PRO A 131 8.05 8.38 -24.03
C PRO A 131 7.01 7.62 -23.19
N GLU A 132 6.97 6.29 -23.26
CA GLU A 132 6.13 5.42 -22.44
C GLU A 132 6.46 5.50 -20.95
N VAL A 133 7.74 5.68 -20.62
CA VAL A 133 8.21 5.90 -19.25
C VAL A 133 7.71 7.25 -18.75
N LEU A 134 7.75 8.29 -19.58
CA LEU A 134 7.20 9.59 -19.20
C LEU A 134 5.68 9.55 -18.97
N GLU A 135 4.95 8.76 -19.75
CA GLU A 135 3.50 8.61 -19.55
C GLU A 135 3.17 7.84 -18.28
N MET A 136 3.87 6.72 -18.03
CA MET A 136 3.76 5.95 -16.79
C MET A 136 3.98 6.82 -15.54
N LYS A 137 4.95 7.76 -15.59
CA LYS A 137 5.19 8.71 -14.51
C LYS A 137 3.98 9.60 -14.22
N LYS A 138 3.28 10.06 -15.25
CA LYS A 138 2.08 10.90 -15.10
C LYS A 138 0.92 10.08 -14.57
N GLU A 139 0.69 8.89 -15.12
CA GLU A 139 -0.35 7.96 -14.68
C GLU A 139 -0.17 7.62 -13.20
N LEU A 140 1.07 7.33 -12.77
CA LEU A 140 1.38 7.05 -11.38
C LEU A 140 1.15 8.27 -10.48
N LEU A 141 1.58 9.46 -10.88
CA LEU A 141 1.34 10.67 -10.11
C LEU A 141 -0.17 10.96 -9.96
N ASP A 142 -0.94 10.77 -11.03
CA ASP A 142 -2.40 10.93 -11.01
C ASP A 142 -3.05 9.89 -10.09
N SER A 143 -2.66 8.62 -10.21
CA SER A 143 -3.14 7.53 -9.36
C SER A 143 -2.86 7.79 -7.87
N LEU A 144 -1.63 8.14 -7.50
CA LEU A 144 -1.27 8.44 -6.11
C LEU A 144 -2.00 9.66 -5.56
N SER A 145 -2.37 10.60 -6.42
CA SER A 145 -3.05 11.84 -6.02
C SER A 145 -4.58 11.71 -5.98
N LYS A 146 -5.13 10.58 -6.43
CA LYS A 146 -6.57 10.33 -6.36
C LYS A 146 -6.97 10.12 -4.90
N PHE A 147 -8.11 10.69 -4.56
CA PHE A 147 -8.80 10.34 -3.34
C PHE A 147 -9.61 9.09 -3.63
N ASP A 148 -9.29 8.02 -2.92
CA ASP A 148 -9.98 6.75 -3.03
C ASP A 148 -10.70 6.50 -1.70
N ASP A 149 -12.04 6.51 -1.76
CA ASP A 149 -12.87 6.25 -0.59
C ASP A 149 -13.13 4.74 -0.39
N GLU A 150 -12.47 3.90 -1.16
CA GLU A 150 -12.51 2.46 -0.96
C GLU A 150 -11.82 2.05 0.34
N VAL A 151 -12.36 1.01 0.96
CA VAL A 151 -11.80 0.43 2.18
C VAL A 151 -10.79 -0.62 1.76
N PHE A 152 -9.51 -0.31 2.03
CA PHE A 152 -8.44 -1.30 2.01
C PHE A 152 -8.71 -2.37 3.06
N ARG A 153 -8.52 -3.64 2.68
CA ARG A 153 -8.63 -4.80 3.58
C ARG A 153 -7.39 -5.67 3.46
N GLY A 154 -6.76 -5.95 4.59
CA GLY A 154 -5.64 -6.86 4.68
C GLY A 154 -5.82 -7.93 5.75
N LYS A 155 -5.22 -9.11 5.53
CA LYS A 155 -5.16 -10.19 6.51
C LYS A 155 -3.96 -9.97 7.43
N ILE A 156 -4.20 -9.94 8.73
CA ILE A 156 -3.15 -9.77 9.73
C ILE A 156 -2.37 -11.09 9.85
N ILE A 157 -1.06 -11.01 9.60
CA ILE A 157 -0.11 -12.12 9.74
C ILE A 157 0.54 -12.10 11.12
N ALA A 158 0.87 -10.91 11.62
CA ALA A 158 1.38 -10.70 12.97
C ALA A 158 0.98 -9.32 13.50
N LEU A 159 0.63 -9.24 14.78
CA LEU A 159 0.46 -7.98 15.50
C LEU A 159 0.89 -8.14 16.96
N ASN A 160 1.89 -7.37 17.37
CA ASN A 160 2.35 -7.25 18.76
C ASN A 160 2.96 -5.85 19.00
N ASP A 161 3.62 -5.64 20.14
CA ASP A 161 4.22 -4.36 20.54
C ASP A 161 5.40 -3.88 19.68
N LYS A 162 5.95 -4.75 18.82
CA LYS A 162 7.14 -4.50 17.99
C LYS A 162 6.92 -4.66 16.51
N LEU A 163 5.98 -5.52 16.12
CA LEU A 163 5.77 -5.95 14.74
C LEU A 163 4.28 -5.90 14.38
N PHE A 164 4.00 -5.25 13.26
CA PHE A 164 2.73 -5.37 12.57
C PHE A 164 2.98 -5.83 11.13
N GLN A 165 2.41 -6.96 10.75
CA GLN A 165 2.46 -7.50 9.40
C GLN A 165 1.06 -7.77 8.89
N VAL A 166 0.78 -7.22 7.71
CA VAL A 166 -0.50 -7.40 7.02
C VAL A 166 -0.23 -7.79 5.57
N GLU A 167 -0.86 -8.87 5.13
CA GLU A 167 -0.92 -9.28 3.73
C GLU A 167 -2.13 -8.62 3.08
N VAL A 168 -1.90 -7.99 1.94
CA VAL A 168 -2.92 -7.30 1.16
C VAL A 168 -3.00 -7.96 -0.20
N GLU A 169 -4.20 -8.20 -0.67
CA GLU A 169 -4.45 -8.56 -2.06
C GLU A 169 -4.86 -7.29 -2.81
N ILE A 170 -4.02 -6.87 -3.75
CA ILE A 170 -4.25 -5.73 -4.63
C ILE A 170 -4.25 -6.30 -6.05
N ASP A 171 -5.42 -6.33 -6.68
CA ASP A 171 -5.68 -7.08 -7.91
C ASP A 171 -5.21 -8.55 -7.78
N ASP A 172 -4.32 -9.01 -8.66
CA ASP A 172 -3.74 -10.35 -8.66
C ASP A 172 -2.42 -10.43 -7.86
N MET A 173 -2.06 -9.36 -7.12
CA MET A 173 -0.81 -9.28 -6.36
C MET A 173 -1.02 -9.40 -4.86
N LYS A 174 -0.12 -10.14 -4.21
CA LYS A 174 -0.03 -10.18 -2.75
C LYS A 174 1.09 -9.30 -2.27
N VAL A 175 0.74 -8.22 -1.59
CA VAL A 175 1.69 -7.25 -1.03
C VAL A 175 1.78 -7.47 0.47
N MET A 176 2.99 -7.74 0.96
CA MET A 176 3.26 -7.78 2.39
C MET A 176 3.67 -6.38 2.86
N ARG A 177 2.90 -5.80 3.75
CA ARG A 177 3.28 -4.59 4.48
C ARG A 177 3.82 -5.00 5.85
N THR A 178 5.09 -4.69 6.10
CA THR A 178 5.75 -4.98 7.37
C THR A 178 6.09 -3.67 8.07
N CYS A 179 5.70 -3.56 9.33
CA CYS A 179 5.86 -2.38 10.16
C CYS A 179 6.61 -2.73 11.45
N GLN A 180 7.60 -1.91 11.80
CA GLN A 180 8.37 -1.99 13.04
C GLN A 180 8.09 -0.75 13.90
N ARG A 181 7.97 -0.96 15.20
CA ARG A 181 7.74 0.13 16.17
C ARG A 181 8.92 1.12 16.19
N ILE A 182 8.63 2.42 16.30
CA ILE A 182 9.62 3.51 16.44
C ILE A 182 9.35 4.43 17.62
#